data_AF-A0A7C2ZDK5-F1
#
_entry.id   AF-A0A7C2ZDK5-F1
#
_cell.length_a   1.000
_cell.length_b   1.000
_cell.length_c   1.000
_cell.angle_alpha   90.00
_cell.angle_beta   90.00
_cell.angle_gamma   90.00
#
_symmetry.space_group_name_H-M   'P 1'
#
loop_
_entity.id
_entity.type
_entity.pdbx_description
1 polymer ?
#
loop_
_entity_poly.entity_id
_entity_poly.type
_entity_poly.pdbx_seq_one_letter_code
_entity_poly.pdbx_strand_id
1 'polypeptide(L)'
;FALICRSITYIDGEPQNDYRPSTEHNCFAGKQFSFNDQAGLSAGISPHSTAVCSILLGEDPNAFNRQLGRFYYQGAVPAATADIYEFWYFLTNNVFAGSPPDADIVTASFGSRFEDWWTRGIDSMAERYGLIVVAGIGNGSDAYAPPLYPAAGTNVIGVGVVDSVDTENLAASLANFSLAYPEHSSFGPTADGRCKPDIIAPGNFLAADDNEPNRYEPTGNWSSFSTPVVAGAIGLLVQKAREDPNLSLAVSPEGGNCVMKAILLNSATKLPYWHKGRLEKDDDHQVPLDYIQGAGMLNAVSAYEHLIAGPNKPGEVSTTGWDNNLLDKAENVYQITITEPNDKLVTVTAVWNKHYNSTYPFESAPEKDANLRLELWAIDANDPDNDYLLDYSDSNVDNVEHIYVAADANYTNYEIVISYSDIDEPNRIPAAQRYGLAWNLSEKQTDESIFWYDLNADGIVNDLDFTILLNNLLNSTKSPGGYLLGDINTDGVIDVNDVEILLDHRNLKADWRTKDK
;
A
#
# COMPACT_ATOMS: atom_id res chain seq x y z
N PHE A 1 -3.30 18.79 0.96
CA PHE A 1 -2.86 17.80 -0.05
C PHE A 1 -2.36 18.51 -1.29
N ALA A 2 -1.33 17.99 -1.95
CA ALA A 2 -0.95 18.36 -3.31
C ALA A 2 -1.36 17.21 -4.24
N LEU A 3 -2.43 17.44 -5.02
CA LEU A 3 -2.90 16.47 -6.02
C LEU A 3 -2.26 16.80 -7.36
N ILE A 4 -1.47 15.87 -7.89
CA ILE A 4 -0.90 16.02 -9.23
C ILE A 4 -1.89 15.41 -10.22
N CYS A 5 -2.31 16.20 -11.19
CA CYS A 5 -3.27 15.82 -12.20
C CYS A 5 -2.63 15.91 -13.58
N ARG A 6 -2.73 14.83 -14.37
CA ARG A 6 -2.38 14.87 -15.78
C ARG A 6 -3.48 15.57 -16.58
N SER A 7 -3.11 16.23 -17.66
CA SER A 7 -4.05 16.56 -18.74
C SER A 7 -4.66 15.25 -19.27
N ILE A 8 -5.96 15.23 -19.55
CA ILE A 8 -6.59 14.10 -20.23
C ILE A 8 -6.26 14.14 -21.73
N THR A 9 -6.14 15.33 -22.30
CA THR A 9 -5.92 15.53 -23.73
C THR A 9 -4.51 16.05 -24.01
N TYR A 10 -3.86 15.46 -25.02
CA TYR A 10 -2.59 15.91 -25.57
C TYR A 10 -2.70 16.11 -27.08
N ILE A 11 -2.18 17.23 -27.60
CA ILE A 11 -2.07 17.52 -29.03
C ILE A 11 -0.59 17.71 -29.34
N ASP A 12 -0.06 16.90 -30.27
CA ASP A 12 1.36 16.89 -30.65
C ASP A 12 2.33 16.74 -29.46
N GLY A 13 1.90 16.05 -28.40
CA GLY A 13 2.67 15.84 -27.17
C GLY A 13 2.53 16.93 -26.11
N GLU A 14 1.77 18.00 -26.39
CA GLU A 14 1.53 19.11 -25.47
C GLU A 14 0.21 18.93 -24.70
N PRO A 15 0.17 19.17 -23.38
CA PRO A 15 -1.04 19.08 -22.57
C PRO A 15 -2.05 20.16 -22.97
N GLN A 16 -3.34 19.84 -22.96
CA GLN A 16 -4.42 20.79 -23.29
C GLN A 16 -5.04 21.46 -22.05
N ASN A 17 -4.36 21.36 -20.91
CA ASN A 17 -4.73 21.97 -19.63
C ASN A 17 -6.09 21.51 -19.07
N ASP A 18 -6.57 20.32 -19.45
CA ASP A 18 -7.78 19.67 -18.94
C ASP A 18 -7.46 18.74 -17.77
N TYR A 19 -7.13 19.33 -16.62
CA TYR A 19 -6.69 18.62 -15.41
C TYR A 19 -7.59 18.86 -14.19
N ARG A 20 -8.43 19.90 -14.20
CA ARG A 20 -9.15 20.34 -13.00
C ARG A 20 -10.35 19.44 -12.70
N PRO A 21 -10.65 19.12 -11.42
CA PRO A 21 -11.95 18.58 -11.06
C PRO A 21 -13.08 19.57 -11.38
N SER A 22 -14.26 19.06 -11.66
CA SER A 22 -15.49 19.86 -11.73
C SER A 22 -15.80 20.41 -10.35
N THR A 23 -15.84 21.74 -10.19
CA THR A 23 -16.18 22.39 -8.91
C THR A 23 -17.68 22.61 -8.73
N GLU A 24 -18.47 22.33 -9.76
CA GLU A 24 -19.93 22.53 -9.77
C GLU A 24 -20.68 21.33 -9.16
N HIS A 25 -20.00 20.21 -8.93
CA HIS A 25 -20.63 19.05 -8.30
C HIS A 25 -20.97 19.32 -6.83
N ASN A 26 -22.14 18.86 -6.38
CA ASN A 26 -22.68 19.12 -5.04
C ASN A 26 -21.74 18.65 -3.92
N CYS A 27 -21.00 17.56 -4.13
CA CYS A 27 -20.01 17.08 -3.16
C CYS A 27 -18.85 18.04 -2.92
N PHE A 28 -18.64 19.02 -3.80
CA PHE A 28 -17.62 20.05 -3.66
C PHE A 28 -18.15 21.38 -3.15
N ALA A 29 -19.43 21.44 -2.77
CA ALA A 29 -20.02 22.65 -2.21
C ALA A 29 -19.22 23.13 -0.99
N GLY A 30 -18.69 24.35 -1.08
CA GLY A 30 -17.88 24.97 -0.02
C GLY A 30 -16.44 24.46 0.10
N LYS A 31 -16.00 23.52 -0.76
CA LYS A 31 -14.58 23.10 -0.81
C LYS A 31 -13.73 24.19 -1.44
N GLN A 32 -12.53 24.36 -0.91
CA GLN A 32 -11.54 25.30 -1.44
C GLN A 32 -10.45 24.52 -2.17
N PHE A 33 -10.45 24.65 -3.50
CA PHE A 33 -9.38 24.17 -4.36
C PHE A 33 -8.50 25.34 -4.78
N SER A 34 -7.19 25.20 -4.63
CA SER A 34 -6.23 26.04 -5.33
C SER A 34 -5.83 25.34 -6.62
N PHE A 35 -5.76 26.08 -7.73
CA PHE A 35 -5.36 25.53 -9.02
C PHE A 35 -4.02 26.11 -9.45
N ASN A 36 -3.09 25.23 -9.78
CA ASN A 36 -1.71 25.56 -10.12
C ASN A 36 -1.38 25.06 -11.54
N ASP A 37 -1.29 25.98 -12.50
CA ASP A 37 -0.96 25.69 -13.90
C ASP A 37 -0.14 26.83 -14.56
N GLN A 38 0.35 26.60 -15.78
CA GLN A 38 1.21 27.56 -16.50
C GLN A 38 0.48 28.83 -17.01
N ALA A 39 -0.80 29.04 -16.68
CA ALA A 39 -1.64 30.19 -17.08
C ALA A 39 -1.76 30.47 -18.60
N GLY A 40 -1.12 29.68 -19.46
CA GLY A 40 -1.06 29.90 -20.91
C GLY A 40 -2.24 29.34 -21.71
N LEU A 41 -2.99 28.40 -21.14
CA LEU A 41 -4.17 27.77 -21.75
C LEU A 41 -5.38 27.89 -20.82
N SER A 42 -6.58 27.97 -21.39
CA SER A 42 -7.80 27.88 -20.59
C SER A 42 -7.89 26.50 -19.95
N ALA A 43 -8.05 26.45 -18.63
CA ALA A 43 -8.14 25.18 -17.92
C ALA A 43 -9.45 24.47 -18.24
N GLY A 44 -9.35 23.18 -18.57
CA GLY A 44 -10.47 22.28 -18.79
C GLY A 44 -10.81 21.44 -17.56
N ILE A 45 -11.99 20.86 -17.59
CA ILE A 45 -12.48 19.92 -16.58
C ILE A 45 -12.07 18.49 -16.98
N SER A 46 -11.65 17.71 -16.00
CA SER A 46 -11.23 16.33 -16.15
C SER A 46 -12.14 15.41 -15.33
N PRO A 47 -12.89 14.48 -15.97
CA PRO A 47 -13.66 13.44 -15.27
C PRO A 47 -12.82 12.64 -14.26
N HIS A 48 -11.57 12.31 -14.61
CA HIS A 48 -10.68 11.53 -13.75
C HIS A 48 -10.34 12.28 -12.46
N SER A 49 -9.82 13.51 -12.58
CA SER A 49 -9.59 14.39 -11.43
C SER A 49 -10.85 14.68 -10.61
N THR A 50 -12.02 14.83 -11.23
CA THR A 50 -13.31 14.98 -10.52
C THR A 50 -13.56 13.77 -9.63
N ALA A 51 -13.44 12.56 -10.16
CA ALA A 51 -13.66 11.33 -9.42
C ALA A 51 -12.63 11.14 -8.28
N VAL A 52 -11.35 11.38 -8.55
CA VAL A 52 -10.28 11.30 -7.53
C VAL A 52 -10.53 12.31 -6.40
N CYS A 53 -10.87 13.55 -6.74
CA CYS A 53 -11.16 14.58 -5.74
C CYS A 53 -12.43 14.26 -4.94
N SER A 54 -13.46 13.65 -5.55
CA SER A 54 -14.68 13.32 -4.82
C SER A 54 -14.43 12.21 -3.80
N ILE A 55 -13.69 11.17 -4.18
CA ILE A 55 -13.31 10.07 -3.29
C ILE A 55 -12.45 10.57 -2.13
N LEU A 56 -11.55 11.54 -2.37
CA LEU A 56 -10.70 12.09 -1.32
C LEU A 56 -11.42 13.11 -0.42
N LEU A 57 -12.17 14.06 -1.00
CA LEU A 57 -12.58 15.31 -0.32
C LEU A 57 -14.08 15.59 -0.37
N GLY A 58 -14.83 14.83 -1.16
CA GLY A 58 -16.23 15.10 -1.44
C GLY A 58 -17.11 14.93 -0.19
N GLU A 59 -18.16 15.73 -0.09
CA GLU A 59 -19.14 15.64 0.97
C GLU A 59 -20.51 16.14 0.49
N ASP A 60 -21.51 15.27 0.50
CA ASP A 60 -22.87 15.63 0.09
C ASP A 60 -23.90 14.91 0.99
N PRO A 61 -24.54 15.65 1.92
CA PRO A 61 -25.56 15.08 2.80
C PRO A 61 -26.86 14.69 2.09
N ASN A 62 -27.03 15.10 0.82
CA ASN A 62 -28.22 14.85 0.03
C ASN A 62 -27.94 13.97 -1.20
N ALA A 63 -26.82 13.24 -1.20
CA ALA A 63 -26.45 12.38 -2.31
C ALA A 63 -27.53 11.35 -2.61
N PHE A 64 -27.66 11.04 -3.90
CA PHE A 64 -28.65 10.10 -4.40
C PHE A 64 -28.06 9.24 -5.51
N ASN A 65 -28.31 7.94 -5.45
CA ASN A 65 -28.04 7.01 -6.54
C ASN A 65 -29.30 6.19 -6.79
N ARG A 66 -29.59 5.88 -8.06
CA ARG A 66 -30.84 5.19 -8.44
C ARG A 66 -31.00 3.83 -7.78
N GLN A 67 -29.90 3.11 -7.52
CA GLN A 67 -29.91 1.78 -6.91
C GLN A 67 -29.83 1.85 -5.37
N LEU A 68 -29.10 2.83 -4.82
CA LEU A 68 -28.92 2.95 -3.35
C LEU A 68 -29.96 3.83 -2.66
N GLY A 69 -30.70 4.65 -3.41
CA GLY A 69 -31.56 5.69 -2.85
C GLY A 69 -30.74 6.88 -2.34
N ARG A 70 -31.23 7.53 -1.27
CA ARG A 70 -30.54 8.66 -0.62
C ARG A 70 -29.52 8.16 0.39
N PHE A 71 -28.34 8.79 0.42
CA PHE A 71 -27.27 8.46 1.35
C PHE A 71 -26.41 9.69 1.66
N TYR A 72 -25.57 9.59 2.67
CA TYR A 72 -24.56 10.60 2.98
C TYR A 72 -23.28 10.26 2.22
N TYR A 73 -22.90 11.09 1.24
CA TYR A 73 -21.63 10.92 0.54
C TYR A 73 -20.51 11.55 1.37
N GLN A 74 -19.47 10.77 1.67
CA GLN A 74 -18.30 11.24 2.39
C GLN A 74 -17.05 10.63 1.76
N GLY A 75 -16.16 11.48 1.25
CA GLY A 75 -14.82 11.08 0.86
C GLY A 75 -13.96 10.72 2.08
N ALA A 76 -12.72 10.30 1.84
CA ALA A 76 -11.83 9.84 2.90
C ALA A 76 -11.49 10.94 3.93
N VAL A 77 -11.33 12.19 3.49
CA VAL A 77 -10.92 13.35 4.30
C VAL A 77 -11.65 14.63 3.85
N PRO A 78 -12.98 14.72 4.03
CA PRO A 78 -13.77 15.83 3.49
C PRO A 78 -13.37 17.20 4.06
N ALA A 79 -12.82 17.25 5.27
CA ALA A 79 -12.41 18.50 5.90
C ALA A 79 -11.04 19.01 5.43
N ALA A 80 -10.30 18.23 4.62
CA ALA A 80 -8.97 18.61 4.16
C ALA A 80 -9.02 19.63 3.01
N THR A 81 -7.93 20.37 2.84
CA THR A 81 -7.70 21.26 1.70
C THR A 81 -6.81 20.60 0.65
N ALA A 82 -6.97 21.04 -0.60
CA ALA A 82 -6.22 20.52 -1.72
C ALA A 82 -5.76 21.60 -2.69
N ASP A 83 -4.47 21.58 -2.98
CA ASP A 83 -3.87 22.25 -4.11
C ASP A 83 -3.82 21.26 -5.28
N ILE A 84 -4.51 21.60 -6.36
CA ILE A 84 -4.58 20.81 -7.58
C ILE A 84 -3.53 21.35 -8.55
N TYR A 85 -2.57 20.51 -8.91
CA TYR A 85 -1.47 20.86 -9.80
C TYR A 85 -1.65 20.23 -11.17
N GLU A 86 -1.50 21.03 -12.21
CA GLU A 86 -1.20 20.51 -13.54
C GLU A 86 0.19 19.86 -13.51
N PHE A 87 0.31 18.69 -14.14
CA PHE A 87 1.50 17.85 -14.12
C PHE A 87 2.80 18.59 -14.44
N TRP A 88 2.88 19.28 -15.58
CA TRP A 88 4.09 19.98 -16.00
C TRP A 88 4.42 21.19 -15.14
N TYR A 89 3.40 21.88 -14.64
CA TYR A 89 3.58 22.93 -13.65
C TYR A 89 4.22 22.38 -12.37
N PHE A 90 3.74 21.25 -11.83
CA PHE A 90 4.33 20.63 -10.64
C PHE A 90 5.79 20.21 -10.91
N LEU A 91 6.04 19.57 -12.05
CA LEU A 91 7.40 19.18 -12.41
C LEU A 91 8.35 20.37 -12.49
N THR A 92 7.91 21.49 -13.06
CA THR A 92 8.76 22.68 -13.24
C THR A 92 9.00 23.41 -11.91
N ASN A 93 7.93 23.64 -11.14
CA ASN A 93 7.97 24.53 -9.97
C ASN A 93 8.30 23.80 -8.68
N ASN A 94 8.12 22.48 -8.63
CA ASN A 94 8.42 21.68 -7.44
C ASN A 94 9.63 20.78 -7.66
N VAL A 95 9.53 19.86 -8.63
CA VAL A 95 10.59 18.84 -8.85
C VAL A 95 11.88 19.49 -9.35
N PHE A 96 11.83 20.18 -10.49
CA PHE A 96 13.00 20.78 -11.13
C PHE A 96 13.59 21.93 -10.31
N ALA A 97 12.74 22.78 -9.73
CA ALA A 97 13.16 23.86 -8.84
C ALA A 97 13.71 23.38 -7.50
N GLY A 98 13.45 22.11 -7.13
CA GLY A 98 13.84 21.55 -5.83
C GLY A 98 13.05 22.15 -4.66
N SER A 99 11.80 22.56 -4.87
CA SER A 99 10.94 23.18 -3.85
C SER A 99 9.74 22.27 -3.55
N PRO A 100 9.63 21.66 -2.36
CA PRO A 100 8.48 20.83 -2.04
C PRO A 100 7.20 21.69 -2.04
N PRO A 101 6.03 21.13 -2.38
CA PRO A 101 4.77 21.84 -2.23
C PRO A 101 4.49 22.13 -0.75
N ASP A 102 3.71 23.17 -0.46
CA ASP A 102 3.19 23.42 0.89
C ASP A 102 2.01 22.47 1.18
N ALA A 103 2.33 21.18 1.29
CA ALA A 103 1.36 20.13 1.49
C ALA A 103 1.94 18.97 2.28
N ASP A 104 1.07 18.34 3.05
CA ASP A 104 1.44 17.20 3.91
C ASP A 104 1.66 15.91 3.13
N ILE A 105 0.89 15.75 2.05
CA ILE A 105 0.84 14.55 1.23
C ILE A 105 0.75 14.98 -0.22
N VAL A 106 1.63 14.41 -1.06
CA VAL A 106 1.52 14.43 -2.51
C VAL A 106 0.82 13.16 -2.95
N THR A 107 -0.19 13.28 -3.81
CA THR A 107 -0.87 12.11 -4.38
C THR A 107 -1.01 12.21 -5.89
N ALA A 108 -0.79 11.09 -6.57
CA ALA A 108 -0.80 10.97 -8.03
C ALA A 108 -1.49 9.68 -8.50
N SER A 109 -2.72 9.82 -9.01
CA SER A 109 -3.52 8.72 -9.57
C SER A 109 -3.23 8.47 -11.06
N PHE A 110 -1.96 8.50 -11.46
CA PHE A 110 -1.50 8.24 -12.83
C PHE A 110 -0.05 7.74 -12.82
N GLY A 111 0.44 7.23 -13.96
CA GLY A 111 1.85 6.91 -14.09
C GLY A 111 2.35 6.59 -15.50
N SER A 112 3.66 6.38 -15.62
CA SER A 112 4.39 5.98 -16.82
C SER A 112 5.04 4.61 -16.65
N ARG A 113 5.27 3.90 -17.75
CA ARG A 113 5.86 2.55 -17.71
C ARG A 113 7.33 2.52 -17.31
N PHE A 114 8.05 3.61 -17.56
CA PHE A 114 9.47 3.69 -17.33
C PHE A 114 9.77 4.78 -16.30
N GLU A 115 10.81 4.54 -15.53
CA GLU A 115 11.46 5.56 -14.72
C GLU A 115 11.98 6.68 -15.64
N ASP A 116 11.87 7.92 -15.18
CA ASP A 116 12.41 9.09 -15.87
C ASP A 116 12.88 10.12 -14.84
N TRP A 117 13.54 11.20 -15.27
CA TRP A 117 14.09 12.23 -14.38
C TRP A 117 13.06 12.78 -13.38
N TRP A 118 11.78 12.84 -13.75
CA TRP A 118 10.73 13.41 -12.90
C TRP A 118 10.29 12.44 -11.80
N THR A 119 10.33 11.12 -12.04
CA THR A 119 10.00 10.11 -11.04
C THR A 119 11.11 10.04 -10.01
N ARG A 120 12.37 10.05 -10.46
CA ARG A 120 13.54 10.18 -9.58
C ARG A 120 13.57 11.49 -8.81
N GLY A 121 13.12 12.57 -9.45
CA GLY A 121 12.96 13.87 -8.81
C GLY A 121 11.90 13.84 -7.69
N ILE A 122 10.81 13.08 -7.85
CA ILE A 122 9.82 12.82 -6.79
C ILE A 122 10.43 12.01 -5.65
N ASP A 123 11.15 10.92 -5.95
CA ASP A 123 11.86 10.13 -4.92
C ASP A 123 12.88 10.98 -4.16
N SER A 124 13.61 11.86 -4.85
CA SER A 124 14.54 12.84 -4.26
C SER A 124 13.84 13.86 -3.37
N MET A 125 12.59 14.26 -3.66
CA MET A 125 11.84 15.14 -2.77
C MET A 125 11.35 14.39 -1.52
N ALA A 126 10.88 13.15 -1.68
CA ALA A 126 10.50 12.29 -0.56
C ALA A 126 11.67 12.10 0.41
N GLU A 127 12.85 11.79 -0.12
CA GLU A 127 14.09 11.64 0.64
C GLU A 127 14.49 12.93 1.38
N ARG A 128 14.59 14.06 0.68
CA ARG A 128 15.18 15.30 1.23
C ARG A 128 14.26 16.04 2.20
N TYR A 129 12.96 15.92 2.01
CA TYR A 129 11.96 16.72 2.74
C TYR A 129 11.07 15.88 3.65
N GLY A 130 11.27 14.56 3.70
CA GLY A 130 10.37 13.64 4.40
C GLY A 130 8.96 13.71 3.83
N LEU A 131 8.83 13.99 2.53
CA LEU A 131 7.54 14.17 1.86
C LEU A 131 6.87 12.81 1.67
N ILE A 132 5.62 12.70 2.11
CA ILE A 132 4.81 11.52 1.88
C ILE A 132 4.24 11.60 0.46
N VAL A 133 4.59 10.63 -0.37
CA VAL A 133 4.11 10.52 -1.76
C VAL A 133 3.34 9.21 -1.91
N VAL A 134 2.12 9.31 -2.43
CA VAL A 134 1.22 8.17 -2.65
C VAL A 134 0.83 8.13 -4.13
N ALA A 135 0.97 6.98 -4.79
CA ALA A 135 0.64 6.88 -6.22
C ALA A 135 0.06 5.52 -6.60
N GLY A 136 -0.76 5.49 -7.65
CA GLY A 136 -1.40 4.28 -8.14
C GLY A 136 -0.46 3.40 -8.97
N ILE A 137 -0.46 2.10 -8.71
CA ILE A 137 0.51 1.17 -9.29
C ILE A 137 0.27 0.83 -10.77
N GLY A 138 -0.92 1.10 -11.28
CA GLY A 138 -1.36 0.66 -12.61
C GLY A 138 -2.51 -0.32 -12.55
N ASN A 139 -3.09 -0.60 -13.71
CA ASN A 139 -4.39 -1.24 -13.84
C ASN A 139 -4.30 -2.69 -14.35
N GLY A 140 -3.22 -3.39 -14.00
CA GLY A 140 -3.08 -4.82 -14.23
C GLY A 140 -2.83 -5.23 -15.68
N SER A 141 -2.90 -6.55 -15.88
CA SER A 141 -2.55 -7.21 -17.13
C SER A 141 -3.57 -6.96 -18.23
N ASP A 142 -4.85 -6.71 -17.91
CA ASP A 142 -5.88 -6.33 -18.90
C ASP A 142 -5.58 -4.99 -19.55
N ALA A 143 -4.93 -4.09 -18.81
CA ALA A 143 -4.44 -2.81 -19.31
C ALA A 143 -3.02 -2.88 -19.91
N TYR A 144 -2.40 -4.07 -19.94
CA TYR A 144 -0.99 -4.28 -20.30
C TYR A 144 -0.07 -3.31 -19.52
N ALA A 145 -0.35 -3.13 -18.23
CA ALA A 145 0.34 -2.18 -17.37
C ALA A 145 1.30 -2.93 -16.43
N PRO A 146 2.63 -2.76 -16.57
CA PRO A 146 3.55 -3.11 -15.48
C PRO A 146 3.35 -2.13 -14.31
N PRO A 147 4.00 -2.34 -13.17
CA PRO A 147 4.12 -1.30 -12.14
C PRO A 147 4.53 0.04 -12.75
N LEU A 148 3.69 1.05 -12.59
CA LEU A 148 3.88 2.37 -13.18
C LEU A 148 4.64 3.29 -12.21
N TYR A 149 5.46 4.18 -12.74
CA TYR A 149 6.09 5.26 -12.00
C TYR A 149 5.15 6.48 -11.94
N PRO A 150 5.05 7.19 -10.80
CA PRO A 150 6.00 7.17 -9.69
C PRO A 150 5.69 6.11 -8.61
N ALA A 151 4.59 5.37 -8.70
CA ALA A 151 4.24 4.35 -7.70
C ALA A 151 5.30 3.24 -7.56
N ALA A 152 6.01 2.92 -8.64
CA ALA A 152 7.16 2.01 -8.65
C ALA A 152 8.46 2.62 -8.10
N GLY A 153 8.49 3.91 -7.75
CA GLY A 153 9.63 4.57 -7.10
C GLY A 153 9.94 3.99 -5.71
N THR A 154 11.18 4.15 -5.25
CA THR A 154 11.65 3.55 -3.99
C THR A 154 11.03 4.23 -2.77
N ASN A 155 10.91 5.55 -2.80
CA ASN A 155 10.50 6.38 -1.67
C ASN A 155 9.00 6.72 -1.71
N VAL A 156 8.29 6.26 -2.74
CA VAL A 156 6.85 6.41 -2.94
C VAL A 156 6.09 5.23 -2.34
N ILE A 157 4.89 5.49 -1.81
CA ILE A 157 3.90 4.49 -1.44
C ILE A 157 3.06 4.16 -2.68
N GLY A 158 3.37 3.03 -3.32
CA GLY A 158 2.66 2.48 -4.47
C GLY A 158 1.43 1.70 -4.04
N VAL A 159 0.27 2.07 -4.58
CA VAL A 159 -1.03 1.54 -4.17
C VAL A 159 -1.63 0.67 -5.26
N GLY A 160 -1.86 -0.60 -4.94
CA GLY A 160 -2.58 -1.56 -5.76
C GLY A 160 -4.08 -1.57 -5.51
N VAL A 161 -4.77 -2.54 -6.12
CA VAL A 161 -6.22 -2.68 -6.05
C VAL A 161 -6.60 -3.99 -5.39
N VAL A 162 -7.52 -3.88 -4.44
CA VAL A 162 -8.38 -4.99 -4.03
C VAL A 162 -9.74 -4.82 -4.70
N ASP A 163 -10.22 -5.90 -5.27
CA ASP A 163 -11.47 -5.91 -6.03
C ASP A 163 -12.69 -5.91 -5.11
N SER A 164 -13.78 -5.31 -5.59
CA SER A 164 -15.12 -5.61 -5.10
C SER A 164 -15.50 -7.07 -5.35
N VAL A 165 -16.40 -7.59 -4.52
CA VAL A 165 -17.09 -8.85 -4.83
C VAL A 165 -17.90 -8.75 -6.13
N ASP A 166 -17.97 -9.86 -6.89
CA ASP A 166 -18.68 -9.92 -8.17
C ASP A 166 -20.19 -10.13 -7.96
N THR A 167 -20.94 -9.03 -8.05
CA THR A 167 -22.39 -9.06 -7.84
C THR A 167 -23.09 -7.88 -8.51
N GLU A 168 -24.32 -8.12 -8.97
CA GLU A 168 -25.21 -7.07 -9.51
C GLU A 168 -25.75 -6.14 -8.41
N ASN A 169 -25.67 -6.54 -7.13
CA ASN A 169 -26.09 -5.70 -6.00
C ASN A 169 -25.03 -4.62 -5.72
N LEU A 170 -25.29 -3.39 -6.19
CA LEU A 170 -24.38 -2.26 -6.01
C LEU A 170 -24.01 -1.99 -4.54
N ALA A 171 -24.92 -2.19 -3.59
CA ALA A 171 -24.62 -1.97 -2.17
C ALA A 171 -23.61 -3.03 -1.67
N ALA A 172 -23.76 -4.28 -2.10
CA ALA A 172 -22.85 -5.35 -1.73
C ALA A 172 -21.47 -5.17 -2.39
N SER A 173 -21.40 -4.79 -3.67
CA SER A 173 -20.12 -4.58 -4.35
C SER A 173 -19.34 -3.38 -3.80
N LEU A 174 -20.01 -2.33 -3.31
CA LEU A 174 -19.34 -1.18 -2.68
C LEU A 174 -18.89 -1.45 -1.23
N ALA A 175 -19.45 -2.45 -0.56
CA ALA A 175 -19.22 -2.70 0.87
C ALA A 175 -18.37 -3.95 1.18
N ASN A 176 -18.18 -4.85 0.20
CA ASN A 176 -17.45 -6.09 0.38
C ASN A 176 -16.37 -6.20 -0.70
N PHE A 177 -15.19 -6.62 -0.27
CA PHE A 177 -14.01 -6.71 -1.09
C PHE A 177 -13.47 -8.15 -1.07
N SER A 178 -12.96 -8.59 -2.21
CA SER A 178 -12.45 -9.94 -2.43
C SER A 178 -10.93 -9.98 -2.32
N LEU A 179 -10.24 -10.21 -3.44
CA LEU A 179 -8.79 -10.36 -3.52
C LEU A 179 -8.18 -9.28 -4.42
N ALA A 180 -6.86 -9.20 -4.42
CA ALA A 180 -6.14 -8.51 -5.48
C ALA A 180 -5.93 -9.47 -6.66
N TYR A 181 -6.33 -9.02 -7.85
CA TYR A 181 -6.23 -9.78 -9.09
C TYR A 181 -5.21 -9.11 -10.02
N PRO A 182 -4.21 -9.87 -10.55
CA PRO A 182 -3.24 -9.39 -11.53
C PRO A 182 -3.87 -8.72 -12.77
N GLU A 183 -5.11 -9.09 -13.08
CA GLU A 183 -5.90 -8.55 -14.19
C GLU A 183 -6.21 -7.07 -13.99
N HIS A 184 -6.52 -6.64 -12.77
CA HIS A 184 -6.99 -5.29 -12.45
C HIS A 184 -5.97 -4.44 -11.67
N SER A 185 -4.99 -5.07 -11.03
CA SER A 185 -3.90 -4.38 -10.31
C SER A 185 -2.56 -4.73 -10.92
N SER A 186 -1.77 -3.72 -11.30
CA SER A 186 -0.37 -3.97 -11.68
C SER A 186 0.41 -4.47 -10.46
N PHE A 187 1.33 -5.39 -10.69
CA PHE A 187 1.98 -6.18 -9.65
C PHE A 187 3.46 -6.35 -9.98
N GLY A 188 4.26 -6.61 -8.95
CA GLY A 188 5.70 -6.69 -9.03
C GLY A 188 6.23 -8.01 -9.60
N PRO A 189 7.56 -8.19 -9.57
CA PRO A 189 8.53 -7.18 -9.18
C PRO A 189 8.61 -6.02 -10.18
N THR A 190 9.16 -4.90 -9.73
CA THR A 190 9.66 -3.85 -10.63
C THR A 190 10.79 -4.38 -11.54
N ALA A 191 11.19 -3.61 -12.55
CA ALA A 191 12.22 -4.04 -13.50
C ALA A 191 13.59 -4.33 -12.84
N ASP A 192 13.86 -3.71 -11.69
CA ASP A 192 15.06 -3.90 -10.87
C ASP A 192 14.84 -4.88 -9.70
N GLY A 193 13.70 -5.57 -9.64
CA GLY A 193 13.46 -6.66 -8.69
C GLY A 193 12.72 -6.27 -7.41
N ARG A 194 12.52 -4.98 -7.13
CA ARG A 194 11.84 -4.51 -5.91
C ARG A 194 10.38 -4.90 -5.87
N CYS A 195 9.87 -5.10 -4.65
CA CYS A 195 8.48 -5.38 -4.36
C CYS A 195 7.59 -4.18 -4.63
N LYS A 196 6.52 -4.40 -5.40
CA LYS A 196 5.39 -3.48 -5.57
C LYS A 196 4.12 -4.27 -5.88
N PRO A 197 2.90 -3.77 -5.58
CA PRO A 197 2.64 -2.53 -4.83
C PRO A 197 3.17 -2.60 -3.40
N ASP A 198 3.28 -1.47 -2.71
CA ASP A 198 3.61 -1.51 -1.27
C ASP A 198 2.39 -1.98 -0.46
N ILE A 199 1.20 -1.55 -0.87
CA ILE A 199 -0.08 -1.85 -0.20
C ILE A 199 -1.22 -1.89 -1.22
N ILE A 200 -2.29 -2.62 -0.94
CA ILE A 200 -3.52 -2.61 -1.74
C ILE A 200 -4.66 -1.93 -0.98
N ALA A 201 -5.62 -1.38 -1.70
CA ALA A 201 -6.85 -0.83 -1.14
C ALA A 201 -8.01 -1.03 -2.12
N PRO A 202 -9.27 -0.96 -1.66
CA PRO A 202 -10.42 -1.04 -2.55
C PRO A 202 -10.35 -0.06 -3.71
N GLY A 203 -10.69 -0.52 -4.92
CA GLY A 203 -10.66 0.32 -6.13
C GLY A 203 -12.03 0.89 -6.55
N ASN A 204 -13.13 0.32 -6.06
CA ASN A 204 -14.47 0.64 -6.53
C ASN A 204 -15.25 1.51 -5.54
N PHE A 205 -15.63 2.70 -5.97
CA PHE A 205 -16.39 3.68 -5.20
C PHE A 205 -17.50 4.28 -6.02
N LEU A 206 -18.44 4.95 -5.36
CA LEU A 206 -19.21 5.98 -6.03
C LEU A 206 -18.36 7.25 -6.18
N ALA A 207 -18.25 7.76 -7.40
CA ALA A 207 -17.52 8.98 -7.69
C ALA A 207 -18.42 10.01 -8.40
N ALA A 208 -18.11 11.29 -8.20
CA ALA A 208 -18.84 12.39 -8.81
C ALA A 208 -18.65 12.43 -10.33
N ASP A 209 -19.75 12.63 -11.05
CA ASP A 209 -19.74 12.96 -12.48
C ASP A 209 -19.26 14.41 -12.67
N ASP A 210 -18.51 14.67 -13.74
CA ASP A 210 -17.98 16.01 -14.01
C ASP A 210 -19.01 16.97 -14.62
N ASN A 211 -20.07 16.44 -15.25
CA ASN A 211 -21.06 17.19 -16.01
C ASN A 211 -22.44 17.27 -15.32
N GLU A 212 -22.70 16.39 -14.35
CA GLU A 212 -23.98 16.33 -13.64
C GLU A 212 -23.81 16.57 -12.13
N PRO A 213 -24.24 17.72 -11.57
CA PRO A 213 -23.90 18.14 -10.20
C PRO A 213 -24.32 17.20 -9.06
N ASN A 214 -25.19 16.24 -9.31
CA ASN A 214 -25.76 15.35 -8.30
C ASN A 214 -25.64 13.86 -8.66
N ARG A 215 -24.82 13.53 -9.67
CA ARG A 215 -24.71 12.18 -10.20
C ARG A 215 -23.45 11.50 -9.66
N TYR A 216 -23.66 10.34 -9.05
CA TYR A 216 -22.61 9.47 -8.56
C TYR A 216 -22.67 8.12 -9.26
N GLU A 217 -21.56 7.70 -9.84
CA GLU A 217 -21.44 6.44 -10.59
C GLU A 217 -20.35 5.55 -10.01
N PRO A 218 -20.51 4.22 -10.07
CA PRO A 218 -19.46 3.29 -9.65
C PRO A 218 -18.24 3.43 -10.56
N THR A 219 -17.06 3.47 -9.95
CA THR A 219 -15.81 3.64 -10.68
C THR A 219 -15.30 2.35 -11.31
N GLY A 220 -15.63 1.20 -10.73
CA GLY A 220 -14.95 -0.08 -10.99
C GLY A 220 -13.59 -0.15 -10.29
N ASN A 221 -12.94 -1.31 -10.38
CA ASN A 221 -11.69 -1.62 -9.69
C ASN A 221 -10.48 -0.99 -10.43
N TRP A 222 -10.02 0.19 -9.99
CA TRP A 222 -8.85 0.84 -10.58
C TRP A 222 -7.92 1.46 -9.54
N SER A 223 -6.60 1.38 -9.80
CA SER A 223 -5.58 1.93 -8.91
C SER A 223 -5.69 3.45 -8.72
N SER A 224 -6.25 4.15 -9.72
CA SER A 224 -6.56 5.58 -9.62
C SER A 224 -7.48 5.94 -8.46
N PHE A 225 -8.32 5.01 -8.03
CA PHE A 225 -9.37 5.22 -7.03
C PHE A 225 -9.03 4.55 -5.69
N SER A 226 -8.17 3.54 -5.67
CA SER A 226 -7.58 3.04 -4.42
C SER A 226 -6.54 4.01 -3.83
N THR A 227 -5.80 4.70 -4.69
CA THR A 227 -4.79 5.72 -4.30
C THR A 227 -5.33 6.83 -3.37
N PRO A 228 -6.42 7.56 -3.70
CA PRO A 228 -6.94 8.61 -2.82
C PRO A 228 -7.45 8.09 -1.47
N VAL A 229 -7.83 6.81 -1.37
CA VAL A 229 -8.28 6.21 -0.10
C VAL A 229 -7.09 6.02 0.83
N VAL A 230 -5.99 5.47 0.32
CA VAL A 230 -4.73 5.36 1.07
C VAL A 230 -4.19 6.73 1.45
N ALA A 231 -4.18 7.68 0.50
CA ALA A 231 -3.74 9.05 0.78
C ALA A 231 -4.60 9.73 1.85
N GLY A 232 -5.93 9.52 1.82
CA GLY A 232 -6.85 10.03 2.84
C GLY A 232 -6.62 9.40 4.21
N ALA A 233 -6.41 8.08 4.28
CA ALA A 233 -6.06 7.40 5.53
C ALA A 233 -4.77 7.98 6.14
N ILE A 234 -3.72 8.16 5.34
CA ILE A 234 -2.49 8.80 5.81
C ILE A 234 -2.75 10.25 6.23
N GLY A 235 -3.64 10.98 5.55
CA GLY A 235 -4.05 12.33 5.94
C GLY A 235 -4.61 12.40 7.36
N LEU A 236 -5.45 11.43 7.74
CA LEU A 236 -5.97 11.31 9.11
C LEU A 236 -4.86 10.99 10.12
N LEU A 237 -3.90 10.13 9.76
CA LEU A 237 -2.73 9.82 10.60
C LEU A 237 -1.85 11.06 10.80
N VAL A 238 -1.56 11.80 9.73
CA VAL A 238 -0.78 13.05 9.78
C VAL A 238 -1.48 14.10 10.62
N GLN A 239 -2.81 14.26 10.47
CA GLN A 239 -3.60 15.15 11.32
C GLN A 239 -3.39 14.79 12.80
N LYS A 240 -3.59 13.51 13.16
CA LYS A 240 -3.42 13.05 14.53
C LYS A 240 -2.00 13.28 15.06
N ALA A 241 -0.99 12.97 14.25
CA ALA A 241 0.41 13.12 14.63
C ALA A 241 0.82 14.59 14.87
N ARG A 242 0.16 15.54 14.19
CA ARG A 242 0.39 16.98 14.37
C ARG A 242 -0.40 17.58 15.54
N GLU A 243 -1.56 17.01 15.87
CA GLU A 243 -2.35 17.42 17.02
C GLU A 243 -1.71 17.01 18.36
N ASP A 244 -0.92 15.93 18.37
CA ASP A 244 -0.24 15.43 19.56
C ASP A 244 1.30 15.58 19.46
N PRO A 245 1.93 16.47 20.24
CA PRO A 245 3.37 16.68 20.22
C PRO A 245 4.21 15.41 20.46
N ASN A 246 3.67 14.41 21.17
CA ASN A 246 4.36 13.14 21.43
C ASN A 246 4.49 12.27 20.17
N LEU A 247 3.72 12.56 19.13
CA LEU A 247 3.70 11.83 17.86
C LEU A 247 4.47 12.57 16.75
N SER A 248 5.09 13.72 17.06
CA SER A 248 5.74 14.59 16.09
C SER A 248 6.82 13.90 15.25
N LEU A 249 7.50 12.87 15.79
CA LEU A 249 8.50 12.10 15.07
C LEU A 249 7.93 11.31 13.87
N ALA A 250 6.63 10.95 13.89
CA ALA A 250 5.98 10.26 12.78
C ALA A 250 5.79 11.15 11.56
N VAL A 251 5.83 12.48 11.71
CA VAL A 251 5.70 13.46 10.63
C VAL A 251 6.94 14.36 10.51
N SER A 252 8.06 13.92 11.07
CA SER A 252 9.33 14.62 10.98
C SER A 252 9.79 14.73 9.52
N PRO A 253 10.31 15.89 9.07
CA PRO A 253 11.01 16.00 7.79
C PRO A 253 12.21 15.04 7.68
N GLU A 254 12.77 14.64 8.83
CA GLU A 254 13.79 13.60 8.91
C GLU A 254 13.14 12.24 9.16
N GLY A 255 12.80 11.51 8.09
CA GLY A 255 12.36 10.11 8.15
C GLY A 255 10.90 9.86 8.55
N GLY A 256 10.08 10.90 8.75
CA GLY A 256 8.66 10.73 9.06
C GLY A 256 7.89 10.02 7.94
N ASN A 257 8.26 10.23 6.67
CA ASN A 257 7.68 9.47 5.56
C ASN A 257 7.96 7.96 5.67
N CYS A 258 9.16 7.57 6.13
CA CYS A 258 9.50 6.17 6.40
C CYS A 258 8.68 5.60 7.57
N VAL A 259 8.48 6.37 8.64
CA VAL A 259 7.63 5.95 9.77
C VAL A 259 6.18 5.72 9.33
N MET A 260 5.60 6.68 8.60
CA MET A 260 4.23 6.56 8.10
C MET A 260 4.08 5.37 7.15
N LYS A 261 5.05 5.14 6.26
CA LYS A 261 5.06 3.94 5.41
C LYS A 261 5.18 2.67 6.25
N ALA A 262 6.09 2.60 7.22
CA ALA A 262 6.25 1.44 8.10
C ALA A 262 4.96 1.13 8.89
N ILE A 263 4.33 2.12 9.51
CA ILE A 263 3.05 1.96 10.23
C ILE A 263 1.97 1.42 9.29
N LEU A 264 1.84 2.02 8.11
CA LEU A 264 0.81 1.65 7.14
C LEU A 264 0.97 0.20 6.69
N LEU A 265 2.18 -0.21 6.31
CA LEU A 265 2.49 -1.56 5.85
C LEU A 265 2.37 -2.59 6.99
N ASN A 266 2.87 -2.27 8.18
CA ASN A 266 2.81 -3.16 9.34
C ASN A 266 1.36 -3.46 9.76
N SER A 267 0.49 -2.46 9.65
CA SER A 267 -0.92 -2.57 10.06
C SER A 267 -1.83 -3.26 9.04
N ALA A 268 -1.34 -3.55 7.82
CA ALA A 268 -2.15 -4.02 6.70
C ALA A 268 -2.70 -5.44 6.93
N THR A 269 -3.95 -5.64 6.54
CA THR A 269 -4.64 -6.93 6.64
C THR A 269 -4.18 -7.85 5.52
N LYS A 270 -3.57 -8.97 5.87
CA LYS A 270 -3.25 -10.04 4.91
C LYS A 270 -4.54 -10.68 4.41
N LEU A 271 -4.71 -10.79 3.10
CA LEU A 271 -5.84 -11.53 2.51
C LEU A 271 -5.39 -12.97 2.22
N PRO A 272 -6.32 -13.88 1.88
CA PRO A 272 -5.96 -15.20 1.38
C PRO A 272 -4.87 -15.13 0.31
N TYR A 273 -4.01 -16.14 0.28
CA TYR A 273 -2.89 -16.25 -0.66
C TYR A 273 -1.82 -15.15 -0.54
N TRP A 274 -1.74 -14.44 0.59
CA TRP A 274 -0.63 -13.52 0.85
C TRP A 274 0.65 -14.30 1.16
N HIS A 275 1.74 -13.98 0.48
CA HIS A 275 3.04 -14.62 0.68
C HIS A 275 4.19 -13.68 0.31
N LYS A 276 5.34 -13.74 0.99
CA LYS A 276 6.53 -12.96 0.60
C LYS A 276 7.01 -13.36 -0.80
N GLY A 277 6.97 -12.40 -1.74
CA GLY A 277 7.29 -12.61 -3.14
C GLY A 277 6.18 -13.29 -3.95
N ARG A 278 6.49 -14.45 -4.54
CA ARG A 278 5.51 -15.26 -5.27
C ARG A 278 4.81 -16.18 -4.28
N LEU A 279 3.58 -16.56 -4.59
CA LEU A 279 2.88 -17.61 -3.87
C LEU A 279 3.62 -18.94 -4.06
N GLU A 280 4.40 -19.30 -3.05
CA GLU A 280 5.15 -20.55 -2.94
C GLU A 280 4.86 -21.16 -1.56
N LYS A 281 5.54 -22.25 -1.20
CA LYS A 281 5.32 -22.94 0.07
C LYS A 281 5.88 -22.18 1.27
N ASP A 282 7.10 -21.67 1.12
CA ASP A 282 7.88 -21.05 2.18
C ASP A 282 8.19 -19.61 1.78
N ASP A 283 8.00 -18.68 2.72
CA ASP A 283 8.25 -17.25 2.52
C ASP A 283 9.68 -16.97 2.03
N ASP A 284 9.83 -16.10 1.02
CA ASP A 284 11.13 -15.69 0.52
C ASP A 284 11.73 -14.59 1.42
N HIS A 285 12.78 -14.93 2.17
CA HIS A 285 13.44 -13.98 3.07
C HIS A 285 14.23 -12.88 2.33
N GLN A 286 14.38 -12.93 1.01
CA GLN A 286 15.00 -11.86 0.20
C GLN A 286 13.97 -10.97 -0.50
N VAL A 287 12.68 -11.24 -0.32
CA VAL A 287 11.59 -10.52 -0.96
C VAL A 287 10.58 -10.10 0.12
N PRO A 288 10.60 -8.85 0.58
CA PRO A 288 9.91 -8.46 1.82
C PRO A 288 8.39 -8.50 1.71
N LEU A 289 7.81 -8.31 0.51
CA LEU A 289 6.36 -8.17 0.34
C LEU A 289 5.84 -9.11 -0.74
N ASP A 290 4.53 -9.36 -0.72
CA ASP A 290 3.81 -10.06 -1.78
C ASP A 290 3.82 -9.23 -3.07
N TYR A 291 4.10 -9.86 -4.21
CA TYR A 291 4.16 -9.12 -5.48
C TYR A 291 2.81 -8.57 -5.95
N ILE A 292 1.68 -9.12 -5.51
CA ILE A 292 0.32 -8.71 -5.90
C ILE A 292 -0.31 -7.87 -4.79
N GLN A 293 -0.18 -8.32 -3.55
CA GLN A 293 -0.84 -7.73 -2.39
C GLN A 293 0.00 -6.70 -1.65
N GLY A 294 1.31 -6.61 -1.92
CA GLY A 294 2.24 -5.81 -1.13
C GLY A 294 2.27 -6.30 0.31
N ALA A 295 2.14 -5.40 1.28
CA ALA A 295 1.98 -5.74 2.69
C ALA A 295 0.57 -6.23 3.06
N GLY A 296 -0.39 -6.24 2.12
CA GLY A 296 -1.80 -6.55 2.34
C GLY A 296 -2.72 -5.33 2.18
N MET A 297 -3.99 -5.50 2.52
CA MET A 297 -5.02 -4.48 2.38
C MET A 297 -4.93 -3.40 3.46
N LEU A 298 -5.09 -2.13 3.06
CA LEU A 298 -5.19 -0.99 3.96
C LEU A 298 -6.15 -1.25 5.14
N ASN A 299 -5.62 -1.08 6.36
CA ASN A 299 -6.40 -1.07 7.58
C ASN A 299 -6.15 0.24 8.35
N ALA A 300 -6.94 1.26 8.04
CA ALA A 300 -6.75 2.60 8.60
C ALA A 300 -6.94 2.65 10.13
N VAL A 301 -7.79 1.79 10.70
CA VAL A 301 -8.02 1.73 12.15
C VAL A 301 -6.79 1.14 12.84
N SER A 302 -6.28 0.01 12.34
CA SER A 302 -5.04 -0.59 12.84
C SER A 302 -3.87 0.38 12.72
N ALA A 303 -3.73 1.07 11.57
CA ALA A 303 -2.69 2.08 11.38
C ALA A 303 -2.79 3.24 12.40
N TYR A 304 -4.01 3.68 12.71
CA TYR A 304 -4.25 4.69 13.74
C TYR A 304 -3.86 4.19 15.13
N GLU A 305 -4.24 2.96 15.48
CA GLU A 305 -3.88 2.32 16.75
C GLU A 305 -2.36 2.17 16.91
N HIS A 306 -1.66 1.80 15.84
CA HIS A 306 -0.18 1.77 15.81
C HIS A 306 0.42 3.16 16.03
N LEU A 307 -0.07 4.17 15.32
CA LEU A 307 0.41 5.54 15.48
C LEU A 307 0.29 6.00 16.93
N ILE A 308 -0.88 5.82 17.56
CA ILE A 308 -1.12 6.29 18.92
C ILE A 308 -0.49 5.43 20.02
N ALA A 309 -0.04 4.20 19.71
CA ALA A 309 0.81 3.42 20.61
C ALA A 309 2.13 4.15 20.92
N GLY A 310 2.57 5.00 19.99
CA GLY A 310 3.59 6.00 20.20
C GLY A 310 5.02 5.55 19.91
N PRO A 311 5.95 6.51 19.86
CA PRO A 311 7.35 6.23 19.58
C PRO A 311 8.01 5.46 20.73
N ASN A 312 8.86 4.52 20.37
CA ASN A 312 9.71 3.75 21.25
C ASN A 312 11.19 3.98 20.86
N LYS A 313 12.10 3.24 21.48
CA LYS A 313 13.55 3.27 21.19
C LYS A 313 14.17 1.90 21.48
N PRO A 314 15.38 1.60 21.00
CA PRO A 314 16.07 0.35 21.32
C PRO A 314 16.14 0.08 22.82
N GLY A 315 15.98 -1.20 23.20
CA GLY A 315 15.75 -1.67 24.57
C GLY A 315 14.36 -2.29 24.74
N GLU A 316 13.88 -2.36 25.99
CA GLU A 316 12.54 -2.87 26.30
C GLU A 316 11.45 -1.97 25.69
N VAL A 317 10.53 -2.59 24.94
CA VAL A 317 9.43 -1.89 24.27
C VAL A 317 8.08 -2.58 24.49
N SER A 318 7.01 -1.85 24.18
CA SER A 318 5.65 -2.40 24.18
C SER A 318 5.45 -3.39 23.03
N THR A 319 4.42 -4.23 23.11
CA THR A 319 4.07 -5.20 22.05
C THR A 319 3.55 -4.56 20.76
N THR A 320 3.23 -3.27 20.79
CA THR A 320 2.90 -2.45 19.62
C THR A 320 3.61 -1.11 19.75
N GLY A 321 4.24 -0.65 18.67
CA GLY A 321 4.96 0.62 18.67
C GLY A 321 5.63 0.91 17.34
N TRP A 322 6.30 2.04 17.29
CA TRP A 322 7.12 2.44 16.15
C TRP A 322 8.34 3.25 16.60
N ASP A 323 9.32 3.42 15.73
CA ASP A 323 10.51 4.24 15.98
C ASP A 323 10.94 5.00 14.71
N ASN A 324 11.54 6.17 14.89
CA ASN A 324 12.22 6.96 13.85
C ASN A 324 13.69 7.11 14.28
N ASN A 325 14.53 6.19 13.86
CA ASN A 325 15.87 6.07 14.40
C ASN A 325 16.95 6.10 13.33
N LEU A 326 18.19 6.26 13.79
CA LEU A 326 19.40 6.22 12.98
C LEU A 326 20.18 4.96 13.36
N LEU A 327 20.49 4.13 12.37
CA LEU A 327 21.47 3.07 12.54
C LEU A 327 22.86 3.67 12.29
N ASP A 328 23.66 3.88 13.33
CA ASP A 328 25.02 4.44 13.26
C ASP A 328 26.09 3.56 13.93
N LYS A 329 25.68 2.33 14.28
CA LYS A 329 26.46 1.26 14.89
C LYS A 329 26.07 -0.08 14.23
N ALA A 330 26.60 -1.19 14.73
CA ALA A 330 26.35 -2.51 14.15
C ALA A 330 24.85 -2.86 14.05
N GLU A 331 24.10 -2.61 15.12
CA GLU A 331 22.68 -2.97 15.22
C GLU A 331 21.90 -2.13 16.25
N ASN A 332 20.59 -2.10 16.07
CA ASN A 332 19.60 -1.66 17.05
C ASN A 332 18.70 -2.83 17.43
N VAL A 333 18.53 -3.07 18.74
CA VAL A 333 17.77 -4.20 19.30
C VAL A 333 16.59 -3.69 20.10
N TYR A 334 15.41 -4.25 19.86
CA TYR A 334 14.17 -3.95 20.57
C TYR A 334 13.63 -5.23 21.21
N GLN A 335 13.47 -5.21 22.53
CA GLN A 335 13.08 -6.36 23.33
C GLN A 335 11.58 -6.33 23.62
N ILE A 336 10.87 -7.37 23.21
CA ILE A 336 9.43 -7.54 23.41
C ILE A 336 9.18 -8.76 24.29
N THR A 337 8.33 -8.59 25.30
CA THR A 337 7.81 -9.72 26.10
C THR A 337 6.37 -10.01 25.71
N ILE A 338 6.09 -11.27 25.33
CA ILE A 338 4.77 -11.78 24.96
C ILE A 338 4.30 -12.74 26.07
N THR A 339 3.26 -12.35 26.81
CA THR A 339 2.78 -13.13 27.97
C THR A 339 2.09 -14.45 27.58
N GLU A 340 1.44 -14.48 26.42
CA GLU A 340 0.72 -15.64 25.88
C GLU A 340 1.01 -15.74 24.37
N PRO A 341 2.13 -16.38 23.97
CA PRO A 341 2.58 -16.43 22.58
C PRO A 341 1.72 -17.34 21.69
N ASN A 342 0.95 -18.27 22.28
CA ASN A 342 0.05 -19.14 21.53
C ASN A 342 -0.93 -18.32 20.69
N ASP A 343 -1.07 -18.74 19.43
CA ASP A 343 -1.97 -18.11 18.46
C ASP A 343 -1.73 -16.61 18.27
N LYS A 344 -0.50 -16.13 18.50
CA LYS A 344 -0.09 -14.76 18.17
C LYS A 344 0.72 -14.70 16.89
N LEU A 345 0.59 -13.59 16.19
CA LEU A 345 1.42 -13.20 15.07
C LEU A 345 2.24 -11.97 15.44
N VAL A 346 3.52 -12.02 15.15
CA VAL A 346 4.43 -10.89 15.25
C VAL A 346 4.59 -10.30 13.85
N THR A 347 4.23 -9.03 13.70
CA THR A 347 4.49 -8.28 12.47
C THR A 347 5.50 -7.19 12.75
N VAL A 348 6.51 -7.08 11.89
CA VAL A 348 7.53 -6.04 12.00
C VAL A 348 7.83 -5.51 10.60
N THR A 349 7.89 -4.18 10.45
CA THR A 349 8.21 -3.53 9.17
C THR A 349 9.24 -2.43 9.36
N ALA A 350 10.34 -2.52 8.60
CA ALA A 350 11.36 -1.49 8.50
C ALA A 350 11.28 -0.79 7.15
N VAL A 351 11.50 0.52 7.11
CA VAL A 351 11.50 1.31 5.87
C VAL A 351 12.60 2.36 5.95
N TRP A 352 13.34 2.56 4.86
CA TRP A 352 14.29 3.67 4.71
C TRP A 352 14.17 4.32 3.33
N ASN A 353 14.68 5.55 3.16
CA ASN A 353 14.72 6.19 1.84
C ASN A 353 16.01 5.77 1.11
N LYS A 354 15.91 5.49 -0.20
CA LYS A 354 17.07 5.45 -1.11
C LYS A 354 17.44 6.86 -1.54
N HIS A 355 18.71 7.05 -1.89
CA HIS A 355 19.30 8.35 -2.13
C HIS A 355 19.34 8.73 -3.61
N TYR A 356 19.06 10.00 -3.89
CA TYR A 356 19.07 10.57 -5.24
C TYR A 356 19.86 11.89 -5.27
N ASN A 357 20.46 12.20 -6.41
CA ASN A 357 21.10 13.49 -6.62
C ASN A 357 20.08 14.63 -6.54
N SER A 358 20.45 15.74 -5.90
CA SER A 358 19.57 16.89 -5.69
C SER A 358 19.39 17.78 -6.92
N THR A 359 20.12 17.49 -7.99
CA THR A 359 20.13 18.25 -9.25
C THR A 359 19.68 17.37 -10.40
N TYR A 360 18.95 17.97 -11.35
CA TYR A 360 18.59 17.33 -12.61
C TYR A 360 19.80 16.62 -13.27
N PRO A 361 19.66 15.38 -13.77
CA PRO A 361 18.43 14.62 -13.94
C PRO A 361 18.04 13.71 -12.76
N PHE A 362 18.50 14.06 -11.54
CA PHE A 362 18.19 13.37 -10.28
C PHE A 362 18.59 11.90 -10.30
N GLU A 363 19.76 11.57 -10.87
CA GLU A 363 20.27 10.20 -10.89
C GLU A 363 20.30 9.59 -9.48
N SER A 364 20.00 8.30 -9.37
CA SER A 364 20.18 7.55 -8.13
C SER A 364 21.64 7.66 -7.65
N ALA A 365 21.82 7.63 -6.33
CA ALA A 365 23.10 7.76 -5.66
C ALA A 365 23.39 6.50 -4.80
N PRO A 366 23.50 5.32 -5.42
CA PRO A 366 23.64 4.04 -4.72
C PRO A 366 24.89 3.97 -3.82
N GLU A 367 25.90 4.80 -4.08
CA GLU A 367 27.07 4.93 -3.21
C GLU A 367 26.76 5.52 -1.83
N LYS A 368 25.60 6.15 -1.65
CA LYS A 368 25.10 6.67 -0.38
C LYS A 368 24.13 5.73 0.31
N ASP A 369 23.60 4.75 -0.42
CA ASP A 369 22.62 3.81 0.12
C ASP A 369 23.27 2.84 1.10
N ALA A 370 22.56 2.60 2.20
CA ALA A 370 22.75 1.43 3.02
C ALA A 370 21.77 0.33 2.61
N ASN A 371 22.17 -0.92 2.87
CA ASN A 371 21.27 -2.06 2.88
C ASN A 371 21.02 -2.50 4.33
N LEU A 372 19.77 -2.46 4.76
CA LEU A 372 19.37 -2.88 6.11
C LEU A 372 18.72 -4.25 6.02
N ARG A 373 18.88 -5.04 7.07
CA ARG A 373 18.16 -6.29 7.27
C ARG A 373 17.36 -6.23 8.56
N LEU A 374 16.32 -7.05 8.63
CA LEU A 374 15.44 -7.19 9.78
C LEU A 374 15.42 -8.64 10.26
N GLU A 375 15.61 -8.83 11.55
CA GLU A 375 15.59 -10.15 12.19
C GLU A 375 14.66 -10.16 13.39
N LEU A 376 14.02 -11.31 13.64
CA LEU A 376 13.25 -11.58 14.84
C LEU A 376 13.82 -12.83 15.52
N TRP A 377 14.34 -12.66 16.74
CA TRP A 377 14.91 -13.72 17.54
C TRP A 377 13.96 -14.13 18.67
N ALA A 378 13.86 -15.43 18.92
CA ALA A 378 13.22 -15.99 20.10
C ALA A 378 14.29 -16.25 21.17
N ILE A 379 14.11 -15.67 22.37
CA ILE A 379 15.13 -15.64 23.43
C ILE A 379 14.70 -16.47 24.64
N ASP A 380 15.50 -17.48 24.98
CA ASP A 380 15.33 -18.30 26.18
C ASP A 380 15.95 -17.58 27.39
N ALA A 381 15.08 -17.21 28.34
CA ALA A 381 15.52 -16.52 29.55
C ALA A 381 16.45 -17.34 30.46
N ASN A 382 16.53 -18.66 30.28
CA ASN A 382 17.26 -19.57 31.14
C ASN A 382 18.54 -20.12 30.52
N ASP A 383 18.59 -20.23 29.19
CA ASP A 383 19.68 -20.85 28.46
C ASP A 383 19.89 -20.21 27.08
N PRO A 384 20.84 -19.26 26.95
CA PRO A 384 21.11 -18.56 25.69
C PRO A 384 21.52 -19.47 24.53
N ASP A 385 21.96 -20.71 24.81
CA ASP A 385 22.26 -21.68 23.74
C ASP A 385 20.98 -22.17 23.00
N ASN A 386 19.79 -21.87 23.55
CA ASN A 386 18.50 -22.15 22.91
C ASN A 386 17.94 -20.95 22.11
N ASP A 387 18.56 -19.77 22.19
CA ASP A 387 18.13 -18.62 21.39
C ASP A 387 18.21 -18.96 19.90
N TYR A 388 17.21 -18.57 19.11
CA TYR A 388 17.22 -18.83 17.68
C TYR A 388 16.52 -17.75 16.87
N LEU A 389 16.97 -17.60 15.62
CA LEU A 389 16.36 -16.70 14.64
C LEU A 389 15.04 -17.31 14.16
N LEU A 390 13.93 -16.70 14.57
CA LEU A 390 12.57 -17.15 14.24
C LEU A 390 12.19 -16.81 12.80
N ASP A 391 12.46 -15.58 12.36
CA ASP A 391 12.28 -15.14 10.97
C ASP A 391 13.21 -13.96 10.67
N TYR A 392 13.45 -13.70 9.39
CA TYR A 392 14.21 -12.56 8.90
C TYR A 392 13.74 -12.10 7.50
N SER A 393 14.15 -10.89 7.16
CA SER A 393 13.94 -10.26 5.86
C SER A 393 15.20 -9.47 5.51
N ASP A 394 15.81 -9.78 4.37
CA ASP A 394 17.12 -9.31 3.93
C ASP A 394 17.17 -9.18 2.39
N SER A 395 16.44 -8.20 1.86
CA SER A 395 16.43 -7.90 0.42
C SER A 395 17.71 -7.17 0.01
N ASN A 396 18.20 -7.50 -1.19
CA ASN A 396 19.34 -6.79 -1.78
C ASN A 396 18.93 -5.54 -2.58
N VAL A 397 17.64 -5.39 -2.87
CA VAL A 397 17.14 -4.37 -3.81
C VAL A 397 16.13 -3.42 -3.19
N ASP A 398 15.36 -3.89 -2.20
CA ASP A 398 14.31 -3.10 -1.57
C ASP A 398 14.87 -2.07 -0.57
N ASN A 399 13.96 -1.21 -0.13
CA ASN A 399 14.16 -0.26 0.97
C ASN A 399 13.09 -0.45 2.06
N VAL A 400 12.55 -1.67 2.11
CA VAL A 400 11.53 -2.14 3.02
C VAL A 400 11.96 -3.54 3.45
N GLU A 401 11.86 -3.85 4.73
CA GLU A 401 11.94 -5.22 5.24
C GLU A 401 10.68 -5.54 6.03
N HIS A 402 10.15 -6.76 5.92
CA HIS A 402 8.90 -7.14 6.55
C HIS A 402 8.93 -8.58 7.06
N ILE A 403 8.50 -8.74 8.31
CA ILE A 403 8.31 -10.03 8.98
C ILE A 403 6.83 -10.15 9.35
N TYR A 404 6.24 -11.32 9.07
CA TYR A 404 4.88 -11.67 9.47
C TYR A 404 4.86 -13.17 9.82
N VAL A 405 5.06 -13.49 11.10
CA VAL A 405 5.29 -14.87 11.54
C VAL A 405 4.54 -15.18 12.83
N ALA A 406 4.15 -16.45 13.00
CA ALA A 406 3.59 -16.91 14.26
C ALA A 406 4.65 -16.89 15.37
N ALA A 407 4.28 -16.40 16.55
CA ALA A 407 5.14 -16.49 17.73
C ALA A 407 5.32 -17.96 18.14
N ASP A 408 6.55 -18.35 18.51
CA ASP A 408 6.79 -19.67 19.10
C ASP A 408 6.18 -19.76 20.51
N ALA A 409 5.22 -20.68 20.66
CA ALA A 409 4.55 -21.01 21.91
C ALA A 409 5.47 -21.24 23.12
N ASN A 410 6.72 -21.65 22.89
CA ASN A 410 7.68 -22.00 23.94
C ASN A 410 8.50 -20.79 24.45
N TYR A 411 8.41 -19.64 23.78
CA TYR A 411 9.20 -18.45 24.08
C TYR A 411 8.31 -17.28 24.49
N THR A 412 8.78 -16.48 25.44
CA THR A 412 8.06 -15.29 25.91
C THR A 412 8.85 -14.00 25.71
N ASN A 413 10.13 -14.09 25.37
CA ASN A 413 10.97 -12.94 25.07
C ASN A 413 11.44 -13.02 23.62
N TYR A 414 11.37 -11.89 22.93
CA TYR A 414 11.76 -11.75 21.55
C TYR A 414 12.61 -10.51 21.37
N GLU A 415 13.53 -10.56 20.40
CA GLU A 415 14.34 -9.43 19.99
C GLU A 415 14.10 -9.13 18.52
N ILE A 416 13.66 -7.90 18.24
CA ILE A 416 13.68 -7.33 16.90
C ILE A 416 15.04 -6.69 16.71
N VAL A 417 15.77 -7.10 15.68
CA VAL A 417 17.10 -6.57 15.35
C VAL A 417 17.08 -5.91 13.98
N ILE A 418 17.48 -4.64 13.94
CA ILE A 418 17.79 -3.90 12.71
C ILE A 418 19.31 -3.80 12.63
N SER A 419 19.89 -4.28 11.53
CA SER A 419 21.33 -4.22 11.28
C SER A 419 21.63 -3.98 9.80
N TYR A 420 22.89 -3.77 9.45
CA TYR A 420 23.30 -3.72 8.05
C TYR A 420 23.37 -5.14 7.47
N SER A 421 22.91 -5.33 6.24
CA SER A 421 22.97 -6.63 5.54
C SER A 421 24.43 -7.06 5.27
N ASP A 422 25.27 -6.12 4.80
CA ASP A 422 26.61 -6.40 4.29
C ASP A 422 27.75 -6.33 5.34
N ILE A 423 27.52 -6.69 6.61
CA ILE A 423 28.55 -6.55 7.67
C ILE A 423 29.81 -7.39 7.39
N ASP A 424 29.68 -8.44 6.58
CA ASP A 424 30.78 -9.32 6.17
C ASP A 424 31.65 -8.77 5.02
N GLU A 425 31.35 -7.58 4.47
CA GLU A 425 32.22 -6.92 3.50
C GLU A 425 33.24 -6.00 4.21
N PRO A 426 34.49 -6.45 4.46
CA PRO A 426 35.44 -5.79 5.37
C PRO A 426 35.91 -4.38 4.96
N ASN A 427 35.50 -3.88 3.78
CA ASN A 427 35.88 -2.58 3.24
C ASN A 427 34.73 -1.57 3.15
N ARG A 428 33.48 -1.95 3.43
CA ARG A 428 32.34 -1.03 3.41
C ARG A 428 32.13 -0.50 4.83
N ILE A 429 32.41 0.78 5.06
CA ILE A 429 31.93 1.46 6.27
C ILE A 429 30.49 1.87 5.95
N PRO A 430 29.46 1.27 6.57
CA PRO A 430 28.10 1.62 6.25
C PRO A 430 27.85 3.09 6.61
N ALA A 431 27.27 3.86 5.69
CA ALA A 431 26.80 5.19 6.00
C ALA A 431 25.64 5.08 6.99
N ALA A 432 25.60 5.98 7.98
CA ALA A 432 24.51 5.97 8.94
C ALA A 432 23.16 6.09 8.22
N GLN A 433 22.24 5.16 8.49
CA GLN A 433 20.98 5.05 7.78
C GLN A 433 19.81 5.36 8.70
N ARG A 434 19.03 6.38 8.35
CA ARG A 434 17.77 6.67 9.06
C ARG A 434 16.69 5.71 8.55
N TYR A 435 15.88 5.19 9.47
CA TYR A 435 14.79 4.27 9.17
C TYR A 435 13.55 4.57 10.03
N GLY A 436 12.38 4.22 9.49
CA GLY A 436 11.15 4.03 10.25
C GLY A 436 10.98 2.55 10.55
N LEU A 437 10.60 2.21 11.78
CA LEU A 437 10.28 0.85 12.22
C LEU A 437 8.88 0.85 12.82
N ALA A 438 8.08 -0.16 12.54
CA ALA A 438 6.80 -0.41 13.20
C ALA A 438 6.69 -1.90 13.53
N TRP A 439 6.02 -2.22 14.64
CA TRP A 439 5.72 -3.59 15.03
C TRP A 439 4.40 -3.68 15.77
N ASN A 440 3.80 -4.86 15.73
CA ASN A 440 2.69 -5.22 16.59
C ASN A 440 2.61 -6.72 16.85
N LEU A 441 1.90 -7.04 17.91
CA LEU A 441 1.35 -8.35 18.18
C LEU A 441 -0.13 -8.36 17.76
N SER A 442 -0.54 -9.35 16.97
CA SER A 442 -1.95 -9.59 16.65
C SER A 442 -2.35 -11.02 16.96
N GLU A 443 -3.66 -11.26 17.05
CA GLU A 443 -4.19 -12.62 17.07
C GLU A 443 -4.00 -13.28 15.71
N LYS A 444 -3.65 -14.56 15.70
CA LYS A 444 -3.79 -15.42 14.54
C LYS A 444 -5.28 -15.59 14.26
N GLN A 445 -5.76 -14.98 13.19
CA GLN A 445 -7.15 -15.16 12.79
C GLN A 445 -7.36 -16.61 12.33
N THR A 446 -8.50 -17.20 12.67
CA THR A 446 -8.92 -18.45 12.03
C THR A 446 -9.22 -18.12 10.58
N ASP A 447 -8.55 -18.81 9.67
CA ASP A 447 -8.55 -18.48 8.26
C ASP A 447 -9.84 -18.96 7.57
N GLU A 448 -10.95 -18.35 7.95
CA GLU A 448 -12.33 -18.72 7.55
C GLU A 448 -12.82 -17.90 6.35
N SER A 449 -11.92 -17.17 5.68
CA SER A 449 -12.29 -16.36 4.53
C SER A 449 -12.86 -17.24 3.42
N ILE A 450 -14.07 -16.93 2.98
CA ILE A 450 -14.68 -17.65 1.85
C ILE A 450 -13.84 -17.54 0.58
N PHE A 451 -12.99 -16.50 0.46
CA PHE A 451 -12.15 -16.26 -0.71
C PHE A 451 -10.96 -17.22 -0.85
N TRP A 452 -10.74 -18.13 0.11
CA TRP A 452 -9.93 -19.32 -0.11
C TRP A 452 -10.59 -20.32 -1.07
N TYR A 453 -11.90 -20.20 -1.27
CA TYR A 453 -12.71 -21.19 -1.96
C TYR A 453 -13.54 -20.56 -3.10
N ASP A 454 -14.00 -19.32 -2.91
CA ASP A 454 -14.78 -18.52 -3.86
C ASP A 454 -13.83 -17.73 -4.77
N LEU A 455 -13.32 -18.41 -5.80
CA LEU A 455 -12.24 -17.91 -6.66
C LEU A 455 -12.74 -16.86 -7.67
N ASN A 456 -14.04 -16.87 -8.01
CA ASN A 456 -14.66 -15.81 -8.82
C ASN A 456 -15.24 -14.65 -8.00
N ALA A 457 -15.14 -14.72 -6.67
CA ALA A 457 -15.65 -13.72 -5.74
C ALA A 457 -17.17 -13.44 -5.88
N ASP A 458 -17.96 -14.39 -6.38
CA ASP A 458 -19.41 -14.24 -6.51
C ASP A 458 -20.16 -14.51 -5.19
N GLY A 459 -19.45 -14.94 -4.15
CA GLY A 459 -19.98 -15.23 -2.83
C GLY A 459 -20.62 -16.61 -2.71
N ILE A 460 -20.42 -17.52 -3.66
CA ILE A 460 -20.95 -18.88 -3.65
C ILE A 460 -19.92 -19.88 -4.16
N VAL A 461 -19.41 -20.74 -3.28
CA VAL A 461 -18.49 -21.81 -3.67
C VAL A 461 -19.24 -22.89 -4.47
N ASN A 462 -19.04 -22.94 -5.78
CA ASN A 462 -19.79 -23.78 -6.71
C ASN A 462 -18.96 -24.25 -7.93
N ASP A 463 -19.63 -24.87 -8.91
CA ASP A 463 -19.01 -25.47 -10.11
C ASP A 463 -18.19 -24.46 -10.95
N LEU A 464 -18.44 -23.16 -10.83
CA LEU A 464 -17.63 -22.10 -11.45
C LEU A 464 -16.25 -22.00 -10.80
N ASP A 465 -16.14 -22.07 -9.47
CA ASP A 465 -14.86 -22.06 -8.75
C ASP A 465 -14.03 -23.29 -9.09
N PHE A 466 -14.66 -24.47 -9.17
CA PHE A 466 -13.98 -25.68 -9.63
C PHE A 466 -13.43 -25.53 -11.05
N THR A 467 -14.16 -24.81 -11.92
CA THR A 467 -13.71 -24.56 -13.28
C THR A 467 -12.49 -23.64 -13.30
N ILE A 468 -12.47 -22.61 -12.45
CA ILE A 468 -11.31 -21.71 -12.28
C ILE A 468 -10.11 -22.49 -11.73
N LEU A 469 -10.31 -23.25 -10.66
CA LEU A 469 -9.25 -24.06 -10.06
C LEU A 469 -8.62 -25.03 -11.07
N LEU A 470 -9.45 -25.74 -11.85
CA LEU A 470 -8.97 -26.67 -12.87
C LEU A 470 -8.25 -25.95 -14.03
N ASN A 471 -8.71 -24.76 -14.42
CA ASN A 471 -8.00 -23.94 -15.41
C ASN A 471 -6.64 -23.47 -14.87
N ASN A 472 -6.56 -23.07 -13.61
CA ASN A 472 -5.33 -22.64 -12.97
C ASN A 472 -4.34 -23.81 -12.82
N LEU A 473 -4.81 -25.02 -12.48
CA LEU A 473 -4.02 -26.26 -12.52
C LEU A 473 -3.45 -26.54 -13.93
N LEU A 474 -4.25 -26.38 -14.98
CA LEU A 474 -3.80 -26.57 -16.37
C LEU A 474 -2.85 -25.47 -16.85
N ASN A 475 -2.91 -24.28 -16.25
CA ASN A 475 -2.05 -23.15 -16.58
C ASN A 475 -0.72 -23.20 -15.81
N SER A 476 -0.73 -23.56 -14.53
CA SER A 476 0.48 -23.71 -13.71
C SER A 476 1.44 -24.75 -14.31
N THR A 477 0.90 -25.82 -14.90
CA THR A 477 1.69 -26.82 -15.65
C THR A 477 2.29 -26.31 -16.96
N LYS A 478 1.71 -25.26 -17.58
CA LYS A 478 2.17 -24.69 -18.86
C LYS A 478 3.07 -23.48 -18.68
N SER A 479 2.86 -22.72 -17.61
CA SER A 479 3.56 -21.47 -17.28
C SER A 479 4.05 -21.52 -15.84
N PRO A 480 5.17 -22.22 -15.57
CA PRO A 480 5.76 -22.27 -14.24
C PRO A 480 6.07 -20.86 -13.74
N GLY A 481 5.50 -20.46 -12.60
CA GLY A 481 5.63 -19.12 -12.02
C GLY A 481 4.46 -18.15 -12.30
N GLY A 482 3.33 -18.64 -12.79
CA GLY A 482 2.06 -17.89 -12.79
C GLY A 482 1.47 -17.76 -11.38
N TYR A 483 0.52 -16.84 -11.22
CA TYR A 483 -0.20 -16.65 -9.95
C TYR A 483 -0.98 -17.92 -9.58
N LEU A 484 -0.71 -18.50 -8.41
CA LEU A 484 -1.28 -19.77 -7.96
C LEU A 484 -2.61 -19.58 -7.21
N LEU A 485 -3.52 -18.75 -7.75
CA LEU A 485 -4.86 -18.60 -7.18
C LEU A 485 -5.58 -19.96 -7.17
N GLY A 486 -5.89 -20.47 -5.98
CA GLY A 486 -6.46 -21.81 -5.80
C GLY A 486 -5.48 -22.87 -5.25
N ASP A 487 -4.26 -22.51 -4.89
CA ASP A 487 -3.43 -23.32 -3.97
C ASP A 487 -3.95 -23.11 -2.54
N ILE A 488 -5.00 -23.87 -2.19
CA ILE A 488 -5.81 -23.66 -0.99
C ILE A 488 -5.07 -24.17 0.25
N ASN A 489 -4.25 -25.21 0.09
CA ASN A 489 -3.48 -25.79 1.18
C ASN A 489 -2.13 -25.07 1.43
N THR A 490 -1.74 -24.13 0.56
CA THR A 490 -0.53 -23.31 0.62
C THR A 490 0.78 -24.12 0.53
N ASP A 491 0.78 -25.21 -0.25
CA ASP A 491 1.97 -26.07 -0.43
C ASP A 491 2.84 -25.71 -1.65
N GLY A 492 2.48 -24.62 -2.35
CA GLY A 492 3.18 -24.08 -3.51
C GLY A 492 2.78 -24.73 -4.83
N VAL A 493 1.80 -25.63 -4.85
CA VAL A 493 1.28 -26.24 -6.07
C VAL A 493 -0.24 -26.36 -6.04
N ILE A 494 -0.89 -26.01 -7.15
CA ILE A 494 -2.29 -26.40 -7.34
C ILE A 494 -2.30 -27.88 -7.74
N ASP A 495 -2.95 -28.74 -6.96
CA ASP A 495 -3.06 -30.17 -7.21
C ASP A 495 -4.42 -30.80 -6.81
N VAL A 496 -4.47 -32.12 -6.67
CA VAL A 496 -5.72 -32.84 -6.31
C VAL A 496 -6.17 -32.55 -4.88
N ASN A 497 -5.26 -32.24 -3.97
CA ASN A 497 -5.58 -31.93 -2.58
C ASN A 497 -6.36 -30.61 -2.51
N ASP A 498 -6.02 -29.60 -3.31
CA ASP A 498 -6.81 -28.36 -3.38
C ASP A 498 -8.21 -28.61 -3.91
N VAL A 499 -8.35 -29.49 -4.90
CA VAL A 499 -9.66 -29.88 -5.43
C VAL A 499 -10.49 -30.58 -4.35
N GLU A 500 -9.87 -31.46 -3.54
CA GLU A 500 -10.54 -32.12 -2.42
C GLU A 500 -10.98 -31.10 -1.35
N ILE A 501 -10.12 -30.14 -1.00
CA ILE A 501 -10.48 -29.06 -0.06
C ILE A 501 -11.64 -28.22 -0.61
N LEU A 502 -11.59 -27.82 -1.88
CA LEU A 502 -12.67 -27.05 -2.50
C LEU A 502 -14.00 -27.84 -2.51
N LEU A 503 -13.95 -29.16 -2.73
CA LEU A 503 -15.12 -30.06 -2.65
C LEU A 503 -15.75 -30.07 -1.26
N ASP A 504 -14.94 -30.11 -0.21
CA ASP A 504 -15.41 -30.09 1.18
C ASP A 504 -16.10 -28.76 1.55
N HIS A 505 -15.75 -27.68 0.85
CA HIS A 505 -16.31 -26.34 1.06
C HIS A 505 -17.42 -25.98 0.05
N ARG A 506 -17.88 -26.94 -0.77
CA ARG A 506 -18.94 -26.70 -1.76
C ARG A 506 -20.24 -26.22 -1.09
N ASN A 507 -20.89 -25.25 -1.71
CA ASN A 507 -22.11 -24.58 -1.26
C ASN A 507 -21.93 -23.64 -0.06
N LEU A 508 -20.70 -23.32 0.36
CA LEU A 508 -20.47 -22.16 1.21
C LEU A 508 -21.00 -20.90 0.52
N LYS A 509 -21.50 -19.96 1.33
CA LYS A 509 -22.06 -18.71 0.85
C LYS A 509 -21.59 -17.57 1.72
N ALA A 510 -21.22 -16.47 1.08
CA ALA A 510 -20.80 -15.27 1.77
C ALA A 510 -21.97 -14.65 2.55
N ASP A 511 -21.67 -14.05 3.69
CA ASP A 511 -22.66 -13.44 4.57
C ASP A 511 -23.49 -12.37 3.86
N TRP A 512 -22.88 -11.60 2.95
CA TRP A 512 -23.54 -10.55 2.20
C TRP A 512 -24.57 -11.08 1.18
N ARG A 513 -24.53 -12.36 0.79
CA ARG A 513 -25.61 -13.01 0.00
C ARG A 513 -26.82 -13.39 0.87
N THR A 514 -26.65 -13.53 2.18
CA THR A 514 -27.71 -14.01 3.09
C THR A 514 -28.53 -12.88 3.72
N LYS A 515 -27.94 -11.68 3.81
CA LYS A 515 -28.58 -10.46 4.33
C LYS A 515 -29.57 -9.80 3.35
N ASP A 516 -29.65 -10.30 2.11
CA ASP A 516 -30.55 -9.84 1.04
C ASP A 516 -31.95 -10.52 1.05
N LYS A 517 -32.39 -11.08 2.20
CA LYS A 517 -33.73 -11.68 2.36
C LYS A 517 -34.72 -10.80 3.11
#